data_AF-A0A482ZPC9-F1
#
_entry.id   AF-A0A482ZPC9-F1
#
_cell.length_a   1.000
_cell.length_b   1.000
_cell.length_c   1.000
_cell.angle_alpha   90.00
_cell.angle_beta   90.00
_cell.angle_gamma   90.00
#
_symmetry.space_group_name_H-M   'P 1'
#
loop_
_entity.id
_entity.type
_entity.pdbx_description
1 polymer ?
#
loop_
_entity_poly.entity_id
_entity_poly.type
_entity_poly.pdbx_seq_one_letter_code
_entity_poly.pdbx_strand_id
1 'polypeptide(L)'
;MWKEMAQKMGVKIDDPLLEQSVYQEMFEICVRDYFSTTSTSVPTTTTDSFTNISADELNVMRYVSGYVARSLLRRYEARTGDVYSQYVTCLGEMAVEGEGEDLLTYTKKWIEQINRGGLFPINDETFHLFIEIEKSVREYLPKYLCKYSTNDRTFFTKNVHDKVIEQDDVQFHWTLLSQDIDSPERSQILLGEVFKLWVTIRGFSMVASWVEMYKITEKTNTQKSTGLRKSLSGLNH
;
A
#
# COMPACT_ATOMS: atom_id res chain seq x y z
N MET A 1 15.62 -28.71 3.08
CA MET A 1 16.72 -27.85 2.60
C MET A 1 17.61 -27.31 3.73
N TRP A 2 17.19 -26.32 4.54
CA TRP A 2 18.06 -25.76 5.61
C TRP A 2 18.40 -26.77 6.71
N LYS A 3 17.41 -27.54 7.20
CA LYS A 3 17.65 -28.62 8.18
C LYS A 3 18.60 -29.71 7.68
N GLU A 4 18.55 -30.02 6.38
CA GLU A 4 19.47 -30.99 5.75
C GLU A 4 20.88 -30.41 5.59
N MET A 5 21.00 -29.10 5.33
CA MET A 5 22.28 -28.40 5.27
C MET A 5 22.93 -28.31 6.66
N ALA A 6 22.18 -27.91 7.68
CA ALA A 6 22.64 -27.89 9.08
C ALA A 6 23.06 -29.29 9.56
N GLN A 7 22.28 -30.31 9.19
CA GLN A 7 22.61 -31.72 9.48
C GLN A 7 23.90 -32.17 8.77
N LYS A 8 24.12 -31.76 7.50
CA LYS A 8 25.37 -32.04 6.77
C LYS A 8 26.58 -31.30 7.34
N MET A 9 26.38 -30.13 7.94
CA MET A 9 27.44 -29.36 8.61
C MET A 9 27.68 -29.81 10.06
N GLY A 10 26.92 -30.78 10.57
CA GLY A 10 27.05 -31.28 11.95
C GLY A 10 26.63 -30.26 13.01
N VAL A 11 25.91 -29.21 12.63
CA VAL A 11 25.47 -28.16 13.54
C VAL A 11 24.06 -28.48 14.02
N LYS A 12 23.90 -28.71 15.33
CA LYS A 12 22.57 -28.73 15.96
C LYS A 12 22.15 -27.29 16.22
N ILE A 13 21.13 -26.85 15.51
CA ILE A 13 20.50 -25.55 15.71
C ILE A 13 19.17 -25.81 16.42
N ASP A 14 19.15 -25.57 17.73
CA ASP A 14 17.96 -25.71 18.58
C ASP A 14 17.30 -24.35 18.87
N ASP A 15 17.74 -23.27 18.22
CA ASP A 15 17.21 -21.91 18.39
C ASP A 15 16.27 -21.53 17.23
N PRO A 16 14.95 -21.42 17.48
CA PRO A 16 13.97 -21.02 16.48
C PRO A 16 14.20 -19.61 15.93
N LEU A 17 14.81 -18.71 16.71
CA LEU A 17 15.07 -17.33 16.29
C LEU A 17 16.22 -17.27 15.28
N LEU A 18 17.23 -18.14 15.46
CA LEU A 18 18.32 -18.27 14.49
C LEU A 18 17.83 -18.90 13.18
N GLU A 19 16.91 -19.86 13.25
CA GLU A 19 16.28 -20.42 12.06
C GLU A 19 15.48 -19.35 11.31
N GLN A 20 14.70 -18.53 12.02
CA GLN A 20 13.95 -17.42 11.42
C GLN A 20 14.86 -16.36 10.79
N SER A 21 15.95 -15.96 11.45
CA SER A 21 16.86 -14.94 10.93
C SER A 21 17.57 -15.39 9.67
N VAL A 22 18.00 -16.65 9.62
CA VAL A 22 18.62 -17.22 8.42
C VAL A 22 17.62 -17.32 7.26
N TYR A 23 16.37 -17.73 7.51
CA TYR A 23 15.37 -17.75 6.45
C TYR A 23 15.08 -16.36 5.91
N GLN A 24 15.03 -15.34 6.78
CA GLN A 24 14.83 -13.97 6.38
C GLN A 24 16.00 -13.48 5.50
N GLU A 25 17.24 -13.74 5.90
CA GLU A 25 18.43 -13.34 5.14
C GLU A 25 18.51 -14.07 3.79
N MET A 26 18.23 -15.37 3.77
CA MET A 26 18.15 -16.15 2.54
C MET A 26 17.03 -15.68 1.61
N PHE A 27 15.87 -15.32 2.17
CA PHE A 27 14.76 -14.75 1.41
C PHE A 27 15.16 -13.41 0.79
N GLU A 28 15.79 -12.53 1.55
CA GLU A 28 16.30 -11.24 1.06
C GLU A 28 17.34 -11.41 -0.07
N ILE A 29 18.25 -12.39 0.03
CA ILE A 29 19.23 -12.72 -1.02
C ILE A 29 18.52 -13.24 -2.28
N CYS A 30 17.61 -14.20 -2.14
CA CYS A 30 16.87 -14.76 -3.27
C CYS A 30 16.02 -13.70 -3.99
N VAL A 31 15.37 -12.82 -3.24
CA VAL A 31 14.63 -11.66 -3.78
C VAL A 31 15.58 -10.77 -4.56
N ARG A 32 16.73 -10.40 -3.98
CA ARG A 32 17.71 -9.54 -4.64
C ARG A 32 18.24 -10.14 -5.94
N ASP A 33 18.60 -11.42 -5.95
CA ASP A 33 19.12 -12.09 -7.14
C ASP A 33 18.08 -12.23 -8.24
N TYR A 34 16.83 -12.57 -7.89
CA TYR A 34 15.72 -12.70 -8.83
C TYR A 34 15.39 -11.37 -9.52
N PHE A 35 15.38 -10.28 -8.76
CA PHE A 35 15.15 -8.94 -9.32
C PHE A 35 16.38 -8.36 -10.03
N SER A 36 17.60 -8.81 -9.69
CA SER A 36 18.83 -8.38 -10.38
C SER A 36 18.99 -9.04 -11.75
N THR A 37 18.57 -10.30 -11.92
CA THR A 37 18.71 -11.06 -13.19
C THR A 37 17.63 -10.76 -14.22
N THR A 38 16.55 -10.07 -13.87
CA THR A 38 15.50 -9.70 -14.83
C THR A 38 15.85 -8.43 -15.64
N SER A 39 17.04 -7.85 -15.44
CA SER A 39 17.57 -6.75 -16.27
C SER A 39 18.10 -7.26 -17.62
N THR A 40 17.26 -7.95 -18.39
CA THR A 40 17.49 -8.13 -19.83
C THR A 40 16.91 -6.92 -20.55
N SER A 41 17.76 -6.22 -21.29
CA SER A 41 17.42 -5.05 -22.10
C SER A 41 16.31 -5.35 -23.12
N VAL A 42 15.07 -5.01 -22.77
CA VAL A 42 13.93 -4.93 -23.69
C VAL A 42 13.90 -3.53 -24.30
N PRO A 43 13.56 -3.36 -25.59
CA PRO A 43 13.54 -2.05 -26.25
C PRO A 43 12.58 -1.10 -25.55
N THR A 44 13.06 0.14 -25.36
CA THR A 44 12.38 1.27 -24.75
C THR A 44 11.07 1.59 -25.49
N THR A 45 9.97 1.07 -24.97
CA THR A 45 8.63 1.58 -25.27
C THR A 45 7.74 1.33 -24.04
N THR A 46 7.00 2.37 -23.66
CA THR A 46 5.98 2.45 -22.59
C THR A 46 6.45 2.61 -21.14
N THR A 47 6.71 3.87 -20.78
CA THR A 47 6.74 4.43 -19.41
C THR A 47 5.31 4.76 -18.91
N ASP A 48 4.26 4.04 -19.33
CA ASP A 48 2.85 4.42 -19.04
C ASP A 48 2.10 3.49 -18.07
N SER A 49 2.74 2.47 -17.49
CA SER A 49 2.01 1.49 -16.66
C SER A 49 1.81 1.90 -15.19
N PHE A 50 2.57 2.87 -14.67
CA PHE A 50 2.46 3.29 -13.27
C PHE A 50 1.42 4.39 -13.03
N THR A 51 0.92 5.03 -14.09
CA THR A 51 -0.01 6.18 -14.03
C THR A 51 -1.46 5.82 -14.26
N ASN A 52 -1.77 4.66 -14.84
CA ASN A 52 -3.16 4.27 -15.13
C ASN A 52 -3.76 3.44 -13.99
N ILE A 53 -4.50 4.13 -13.11
CA ILE A 53 -5.40 3.51 -12.14
C ILE A 53 -6.65 3.04 -12.90
N SER A 54 -6.97 1.75 -12.81
CA SER A 54 -8.15 1.18 -13.49
C SER A 54 -9.47 1.67 -12.89
N ALA A 55 -10.58 1.55 -13.64
CA ALA A 55 -11.90 1.96 -13.16
C ALA A 55 -12.34 1.24 -11.88
N ASP A 56 -12.04 -0.07 -11.77
CA ASP A 56 -12.33 -0.87 -10.58
C ASP A 56 -11.47 -0.44 -9.38
N GLU A 57 -10.19 -0.11 -9.62
CA GLU A 57 -9.34 0.45 -8.58
C GLU A 57 -9.85 1.81 -8.11
N LEU A 58 -10.31 2.68 -9.01
CA LEU A 58 -10.91 3.97 -8.65
C LEU A 58 -12.18 3.78 -7.79
N ASN A 59 -13.04 2.82 -8.13
CA ASN A 59 -14.21 2.46 -7.30
C ASN A 59 -13.80 2.06 -5.88
N VAL A 60 -12.83 1.14 -5.76
CA VAL A 60 -12.29 0.68 -4.47
C VAL A 60 -11.61 1.83 -3.72
N MET A 61 -10.86 2.67 -4.41
CA MET A 61 -10.19 3.82 -3.81
C MET A 61 -11.22 4.76 -3.20
N ARG A 62 -12.30 5.10 -3.91
CA ARG A 62 -13.33 6.01 -3.38
C ARG A 62 -13.95 5.49 -2.11
N TYR A 63 -14.19 4.18 -2.05
CA TYR A 63 -14.64 3.50 -0.84
C TYR A 63 -13.64 3.65 0.31
N VAL A 64 -12.37 3.36 0.05
CA VAL A 64 -11.30 3.42 1.07
C VAL A 64 -11.08 4.86 1.54
N SER A 65 -11.12 5.83 0.66
CA SER A 65 -11.02 7.26 0.97
C SER A 65 -12.12 7.70 1.95
N GLY A 66 -13.36 7.27 1.72
CA GLY A 66 -14.45 7.48 2.68
C GLY A 66 -14.20 6.84 4.05
N TYR A 67 -13.63 5.63 4.07
CA TYR A 67 -13.23 4.99 5.33
C TYR A 67 -12.14 5.79 6.06
N VAL A 68 -11.14 6.33 5.36
CA VAL A 68 -10.07 7.14 5.96
C VAL A 68 -10.65 8.40 6.60
N ALA A 69 -11.42 9.18 5.84
CA ALA A 69 -12.05 10.41 6.33
C ALA A 69 -12.95 10.12 7.56
N ARG A 70 -13.83 9.11 7.47
CA ARG A 70 -14.71 8.72 8.57
C ARG A 70 -13.97 8.25 9.81
N SER A 71 -12.88 7.51 9.64
CA SER A 71 -12.10 6.98 10.75
C SER A 71 -11.38 8.08 11.51
N LEU A 72 -10.84 9.08 10.80
CA LEU A 72 -10.23 10.24 11.43
C LEU A 72 -11.28 11.16 12.06
N LEU A 73 -12.41 11.38 11.38
CA LEU A 73 -13.51 12.18 11.90
C LEU A 73 -13.97 11.65 13.26
N ARG A 74 -14.31 10.35 13.34
CA ARG A 74 -14.69 9.70 14.61
C ARG A 74 -13.60 9.78 15.68
N ARG A 75 -12.33 9.74 15.29
CA ARG A 75 -11.19 9.83 16.23
C ARG A 75 -11.11 11.22 16.85
N TYR A 76 -11.37 12.27 16.09
CA TYR A 76 -11.27 13.66 16.55
C TYR A 76 -12.57 14.20 17.16
N GLU A 77 -13.74 13.70 16.76
CA GLU A 77 -15.04 13.96 17.42
C GLU A 77 -15.01 13.60 18.92
N ALA A 78 -14.27 12.55 19.29
CA ALA A 78 -14.11 12.12 20.67
C ALA A 78 -13.18 13.01 21.51
N ARG A 79 -12.53 14.01 20.90
CA ARG A 79 -11.54 14.88 21.55
C ARG A 79 -12.10 16.29 21.73
N THR A 80 -11.61 16.99 22.74
CA THR A 80 -11.98 18.38 23.03
C THR A 80 -10.80 19.31 22.77
N GLY A 81 -11.10 20.48 22.21
CA GLY A 81 -10.12 21.54 21.92
C GLY A 81 -10.28 22.14 20.54
N ASP A 82 -9.92 23.42 20.42
CA ASP A 82 -10.04 24.22 19.20
C ASP A 82 -9.41 23.55 17.96
N VAL A 83 -8.22 22.98 18.11
CA VAL A 83 -7.53 22.24 17.05
C VAL A 83 -8.38 21.08 16.52
N TYR A 84 -9.01 20.32 17.42
CA TYR A 84 -9.79 19.15 17.02
C TYR A 84 -11.14 19.54 16.44
N SER A 85 -11.75 20.66 16.85
CA SER A 85 -12.93 21.18 16.18
C SER A 85 -12.63 21.58 14.74
N GLN A 86 -11.50 22.24 14.47
CA GLN A 86 -11.08 22.55 13.11
C GLN A 86 -10.87 21.28 12.26
N TYR A 87 -10.27 20.24 12.84
CA TYR A 87 -10.11 18.96 12.15
C TYR A 87 -11.44 18.26 11.88
N VAL A 88 -12.38 18.32 12.83
CA VAL A 88 -13.73 17.76 12.67
C VAL A 88 -14.49 18.47 11.56
N THR A 89 -14.41 19.81 11.49
CA THR A 89 -15.01 20.59 10.40
C THR A 89 -14.42 20.17 9.06
N CYS A 90 -13.10 20.27 8.88
CA CYS A 90 -12.40 19.89 7.64
C CYS A 90 -12.75 18.45 7.19
N LEU A 91 -12.68 17.47 8.10
CA LEU A 91 -13.01 16.06 7.78
C LEU A 91 -14.51 15.83 7.53
N GLY A 92 -15.38 16.66 8.11
CA GLY A 92 -16.82 16.65 7.88
C GLY A 92 -17.17 17.14 6.48
N GLU A 93 -16.52 18.22 6.04
CA GLU A 93 -16.70 18.82 4.71
C GLU A 93 -16.18 17.94 3.58
N MET A 94 -15.28 16.98 3.86
CA MET A 94 -14.87 15.96 2.90
C MET A 94 -16.03 15.05 2.44
N ALA A 95 -17.16 15.05 3.16
CA ALA A 95 -18.36 14.32 2.77
C ALA A 95 -19.06 14.92 1.54
N VAL A 96 -19.87 14.12 0.83
CA VAL A 96 -20.76 14.65 -0.22
C VAL A 96 -21.94 15.38 0.42
N GLU A 97 -22.11 16.66 0.10
CA GLU A 97 -23.37 17.38 0.27
C GLU A 97 -24.02 17.62 -1.10
N GLY A 98 -24.84 16.65 -1.56
CA GLY A 98 -25.69 16.82 -2.74
C GLY A 98 -25.24 16.17 -4.05
N GLU A 99 -26.20 16.04 -4.97
CA GLU A 99 -26.11 15.34 -6.26
C GLU A 99 -25.49 16.25 -7.34
N GLY A 100 -24.16 16.34 -7.38
CA GLY A 100 -23.43 16.91 -8.52
C GLY A 100 -23.09 15.84 -9.56
N GLU A 101 -23.59 15.99 -10.79
CA GLU A 101 -23.14 15.20 -11.95
C GLU A 101 -21.73 15.65 -12.35
N ASP A 102 -20.72 14.84 -12.04
CA ASP A 102 -19.32 15.09 -12.41
C ASP A 102 -18.69 13.89 -13.14
N LEU A 103 -17.50 14.04 -13.73
CA LEU A 103 -16.70 13.03 -14.43
C LEU A 103 -16.55 11.71 -13.65
N LEU A 104 -16.66 11.77 -12.32
CA LEU A 104 -16.55 10.65 -11.40
C LEU A 104 -17.91 10.01 -11.02
N THR A 105 -19.00 10.38 -11.69
CA THR A 105 -20.36 9.88 -11.42
C THR A 105 -20.46 8.35 -11.41
N TYR A 106 -19.65 7.66 -12.22
CA TYR A 106 -19.67 6.19 -12.24
C TYR A 106 -19.21 5.59 -10.90
N THR A 107 -18.21 6.20 -10.25
CA THR A 107 -17.73 5.76 -8.93
C THR A 107 -18.75 6.06 -7.83
N LYS A 108 -19.46 7.19 -7.92
CA LYS A 108 -20.60 7.52 -7.03
C LYS A 108 -21.68 6.45 -7.11
N LYS A 109 -22.11 6.12 -8.34
CA LYS A 109 -23.11 5.07 -8.61
C LYS A 109 -22.69 3.71 -8.06
N TRP A 110 -21.42 3.34 -8.22
CA TRP A 110 -20.90 2.08 -7.68
C TRP A 110 -20.97 2.04 -6.16
N ILE A 111 -20.55 3.13 -5.49
CA ILE A 111 -20.63 3.25 -4.02
C ILE A 111 -22.07 3.15 -3.54
N GLU A 112 -23.01 3.82 -4.19
CA GLU A 112 -24.44 3.76 -3.86
C GLU A 112 -25.00 2.34 -3.93
N GLN A 113 -24.60 1.56 -4.95
CA GLN A 113 -25.05 0.18 -5.12
C GLN A 113 -24.56 -0.75 -3.99
N ILE A 114 -23.38 -0.50 -3.44
CA ILE A 114 -22.82 -1.33 -2.36
C ILE A 114 -23.12 -0.79 -0.96
N ASN A 115 -23.62 0.45 -0.85
CA ASN A 115 -23.86 1.09 0.44
C ASN A 115 -25.03 0.45 1.17
N ARG A 116 -24.78 0.01 2.41
CA ARG A 116 -25.79 -0.57 3.31
C ARG A 116 -26.12 0.36 4.49
N GLY A 117 -25.95 1.67 4.31
CA GLY A 117 -26.21 2.70 5.33
C GLY A 117 -25.04 2.97 6.27
N GLY A 118 -23.84 2.49 5.94
CA GLY A 118 -22.64 2.64 6.78
C GLY A 118 -21.47 3.33 6.10
N LEU A 119 -21.56 3.60 4.80
CA LEU A 119 -20.48 4.24 4.05
C LEU A 119 -20.50 5.76 4.23
N PHE A 120 -19.30 6.34 4.22
CA PHE A 120 -19.09 7.77 4.27
C PHE A 120 -18.80 8.26 2.85
N PRO A 121 -19.82 8.75 2.10
CA PRO A 121 -19.61 9.23 0.75
C PRO A 121 -18.75 10.49 0.79
N ILE A 122 -17.76 10.57 -0.09
CA ILE A 122 -16.84 11.71 -0.18
C ILE A 122 -17.05 12.54 -1.44
N ASN A 123 -16.81 13.85 -1.33
CA ASN A 123 -16.87 14.77 -2.47
C ASN A 123 -15.71 14.53 -3.45
N ASP A 124 -15.76 15.18 -4.62
CA ASP A 124 -14.82 14.93 -5.70
C ASP A 124 -13.43 15.50 -5.41
N GLU A 125 -13.32 16.70 -4.82
CA GLU A 125 -12.06 17.26 -4.32
C GLU A 125 -11.33 16.30 -3.36
N THR A 126 -12.07 15.72 -2.42
CA THR A 126 -11.54 14.71 -1.50
C THR A 126 -11.03 13.51 -2.26
N PHE A 127 -11.80 13.04 -3.24
CA PHE A 127 -11.39 11.88 -4.02
C PHE A 127 -10.14 12.17 -4.86
N HIS A 128 -10.03 13.36 -5.44
CA HIS A 128 -8.85 13.82 -6.17
C HIS A 128 -7.59 13.85 -5.29
N LEU A 129 -7.69 14.36 -4.05
CA LEU A 129 -6.58 14.28 -3.09
C LEU A 129 -6.05 12.85 -2.94
N PHE A 130 -6.94 11.87 -2.77
CA PHE A 130 -6.54 10.47 -2.62
C PHE A 130 -5.96 9.85 -3.91
N ILE A 131 -6.40 10.31 -5.09
CA ILE A 131 -5.80 9.90 -6.36
C ILE A 131 -4.34 10.38 -6.43
N GLU A 132 -4.06 11.64 -6.09
CA GLU A 132 -2.70 12.19 -6.12
C GLU A 132 -1.80 11.57 -5.06
N ILE A 133 -2.33 11.29 -3.88
CA ILE A 133 -1.63 10.50 -2.85
C ILE A 133 -1.30 9.10 -3.40
N GLU A 134 -2.26 8.40 -4.03
CA GLU A 134 -2.04 7.04 -4.54
C GLU A 134 -1.00 7.02 -5.66
N LYS A 135 -1.04 7.95 -6.60
CA LYS A 135 -0.01 8.07 -7.66
C LYS A 135 1.38 8.20 -7.04
N SER A 136 1.52 9.09 -6.06
CA SER A 136 2.78 9.32 -5.35
C SER A 136 3.22 8.08 -4.57
N VAL A 137 2.29 7.41 -3.87
CA VAL A 137 2.56 6.17 -3.14
C VAL A 137 3.00 5.04 -4.08
N ARG A 138 2.34 4.86 -5.24
CA ARG A 138 2.73 3.87 -6.26
C ARG A 138 4.14 4.12 -6.78
N GLU A 139 4.56 5.37 -6.83
CA GLU A 139 5.90 5.72 -7.27
C GLU A 139 6.97 5.44 -6.19
N TYR A 140 6.74 5.87 -4.95
CA TYR A 140 7.76 5.85 -3.90
C TYR A 140 7.77 4.56 -3.07
N LEU A 141 6.60 3.98 -2.77
CA LEU A 141 6.49 2.88 -1.82
C LEU A 141 7.12 1.57 -2.31
N PRO A 142 6.95 1.12 -3.57
CA PRO A 142 7.67 -0.06 -4.07
C PRO A 142 9.19 0.12 -4.04
N LYS A 143 9.68 1.31 -4.42
CA LYS A 143 11.12 1.65 -4.37
C LYS A 143 11.66 1.53 -2.94
N TYR A 144 10.88 1.92 -1.93
CA TYR A 144 11.21 1.76 -0.51
C TYR A 144 11.26 0.28 -0.11
N LEU A 145 10.18 -0.45 -0.38
CA LEU A 145 10.04 -1.84 0.06
C LEU A 145 11.06 -2.80 -0.59
N CYS A 146 11.53 -2.49 -1.81
CA CYS A 146 12.55 -3.31 -2.49
C CYS A 146 14.00 -2.98 -2.09
N LYS A 147 14.29 -1.77 -1.58
CA LYS A 147 15.67 -1.31 -1.34
C LYS A 147 16.13 -1.45 0.11
N TYR A 148 15.24 -1.50 1.08
CA TYR A 148 15.61 -1.37 2.49
C TYR A 148 15.05 -2.51 3.35
N SER A 149 15.91 -3.11 4.17
CA SER A 149 15.50 -4.08 5.19
C SER A 149 14.81 -3.35 6.35
N THR A 150 13.79 -3.99 6.91
CA THR A 150 12.51 -3.41 7.34
C THR A 150 12.49 -2.65 8.68
N ASN A 151 13.62 -2.20 9.22
CA ASN A 151 13.65 -1.69 10.60
C ASN A 151 13.86 -0.18 10.79
N ASP A 152 14.10 0.61 9.72
CA ASP A 152 14.28 2.06 9.87
C ASP A 152 12.98 2.85 9.59
N ARG A 153 12.19 3.04 10.66
CA ARG A 153 10.99 3.87 10.65
C ARG A 153 11.28 5.35 10.37
N THR A 154 12.45 5.86 10.77
CA THR A 154 12.81 7.27 10.51
C THR A 154 13.09 7.52 9.03
N PHE A 155 13.56 6.50 8.33
CA PHE A 155 13.79 6.55 6.90
C PHE A 155 12.50 6.52 6.07
N PHE A 156 11.49 5.72 6.46
CA PHE A 156 10.17 5.73 5.82
C PHE A 156 9.53 7.12 5.86
N THR A 157 9.55 7.76 7.04
CA THR A 157 9.02 9.11 7.21
C THR A 157 9.72 10.09 6.27
N LYS A 158 11.06 10.13 6.26
CA LYS A 158 11.79 11.08 5.43
C LYS A 158 11.69 10.84 3.92
N ASN A 159 11.54 9.59 3.48
CA ASN A 159 11.66 9.26 2.06
C ASN A 159 10.33 9.02 1.34
N VAL A 160 9.28 8.65 2.08
CA VAL A 160 7.97 8.36 1.50
C VAL A 160 6.94 9.35 2.04
N HIS A 161 6.88 9.56 3.35
CA HIS A 161 5.91 10.50 3.92
C HIS A 161 6.15 11.92 3.44
N ASP A 162 7.33 12.48 3.74
CA ASP A 162 7.63 13.89 3.45
C ASP A 162 7.53 14.17 1.94
N LYS A 163 8.08 13.27 1.11
CA LYS A 163 8.00 13.40 -0.36
C LYS A 163 6.59 13.41 -0.92
N VAL A 164 5.67 12.62 -0.33
CA VAL A 164 4.29 12.56 -0.81
C VAL A 164 3.51 13.77 -0.35
N ILE A 165 3.63 14.15 0.93
CA ILE A 165 2.90 15.32 1.43
C ILE A 165 3.42 16.60 0.79
N GLU A 166 4.70 16.70 0.43
CA GLU A 166 5.27 17.88 -0.25
C GLU A 166 4.98 17.94 -1.77
N GLN A 167 4.27 16.96 -2.35
CA GLN A 167 3.92 17.04 -3.78
C GLN A 167 2.96 18.19 -4.07
N ASP A 168 3.24 18.96 -5.12
CA ASP A 168 2.45 20.13 -5.52
C ASP A 168 0.97 19.77 -5.75
N ASP A 169 0.68 18.67 -6.44
CA ASP A 169 -0.70 18.23 -6.73
C ASP A 169 -1.44 17.80 -5.44
N VAL A 170 -0.73 17.15 -4.50
CA VAL A 170 -1.28 16.78 -3.19
C VAL A 170 -1.58 18.05 -2.39
N GLN A 171 -0.65 18.99 -2.35
CA GLN A 171 -0.81 20.26 -1.64
C GLN A 171 -1.91 21.13 -2.25
N PHE A 172 -2.07 21.11 -3.57
CA PHE A 172 -3.14 21.82 -4.27
C PHE A 172 -4.51 21.37 -3.76
N HIS A 173 -4.81 20.06 -3.83
CA HIS A 173 -6.09 19.54 -3.35
C HIS A 173 -6.24 19.66 -1.83
N TRP A 174 -5.15 19.49 -1.07
CA TRP A 174 -5.19 19.65 0.38
C TRP A 174 -5.51 21.08 0.81
N THR A 175 -4.96 22.08 0.12
CA THR A 175 -5.25 23.50 0.39
C THR A 175 -6.72 23.81 0.16
N LEU A 176 -7.35 23.20 -0.85
CA LEU A 176 -8.78 23.37 -1.11
C LEU A 176 -9.65 22.79 0.02
N LEU A 177 -9.23 21.68 0.61
CA LEU A 177 -9.99 20.96 1.65
C LEU A 177 -9.73 21.47 3.08
N SER A 178 -8.60 22.13 3.32
CA SER A 178 -8.16 22.53 4.67
C SER A 178 -8.29 24.03 4.96
N GLN A 179 -9.13 24.74 4.20
CA GLN A 179 -9.30 26.19 4.30
C GLN A 179 -9.75 26.66 5.69
N ASP A 180 -10.47 25.81 6.42
CA ASP A 180 -10.97 26.10 7.78
C ASP A 180 -9.96 25.85 8.90
N ILE A 181 -8.73 25.45 8.56
CA ILE A 181 -7.67 25.23 9.53
C ILE A 181 -6.77 26.47 9.58
N ASP A 182 -6.88 27.24 10.65
CA ASP A 182 -6.24 28.56 10.79
C ASP A 182 -4.71 28.54 10.79
N SER A 183 -4.09 27.39 11.03
CA SER A 183 -2.64 27.21 11.08
C SER A 183 -2.17 26.25 10.00
N PRO A 184 -1.26 26.68 9.12
CA PRO A 184 -0.62 25.80 8.14
C PRO A 184 0.01 24.57 8.79
N GLU A 185 0.63 24.73 9.96
CA GLU A 185 1.24 23.62 10.69
C GLU A 185 0.20 22.59 11.14
N ARG A 186 -0.95 23.04 11.68
CA ARG A 186 -2.06 22.16 12.05
C ARG A 186 -2.62 21.44 10.82
N SER A 187 -2.77 22.17 9.71
CA SER A 187 -3.25 21.62 8.45
C SER A 187 -2.32 20.50 7.94
N GLN A 188 -1.01 20.72 7.93
CA GLN A 188 -0.03 19.70 7.53
C GLN A 188 0.01 18.50 8.48
N ILE A 189 -0.18 18.70 9.79
CA ILE A 189 -0.30 17.59 10.74
C ILE A 189 -1.49 16.69 10.38
N LEU A 190 -2.63 17.28 10.03
CA LEU A 190 -3.81 16.52 9.64
C LEU A 190 -3.58 15.78 8.31
N LEU A 191 -2.97 16.41 7.31
CA LEU A 191 -2.57 15.75 6.05
C LEU A 191 -1.67 14.54 6.31
N GLY A 192 -0.68 14.69 7.20
CA GLY A 192 0.20 13.59 7.60
C GLY A 192 -0.57 12.42 8.22
N GLU A 193 -1.58 12.67 9.05
CA GLU A 193 -2.43 11.62 9.62
C GLU A 193 -3.36 10.97 8.57
N VAL A 194 -3.89 11.74 7.61
CA VAL A 194 -4.63 11.23 6.43
C VAL A 194 -3.76 10.28 5.62
N PHE A 195 -2.57 10.74 5.22
CA PHE A 195 -1.60 9.98 4.45
C PHE A 195 -1.16 8.70 5.19
N LYS A 196 -0.85 8.81 6.47
CA LYS A 196 -0.41 7.67 7.29
C LYS A 196 -1.50 6.60 7.39
N LEU A 197 -2.76 6.98 7.56
CA LEU A 197 -3.86 6.03 7.56
C LEU A 197 -4.04 5.39 6.17
N TRP A 198 -3.95 6.19 5.10
CA TRP A 198 -3.99 5.69 3.72
C TRP A 198 -2.91 4.64 3.47
N VAL A 199 -1.64 4.95 3.73
CA VAL A 199 -0.53 4.02 3.50
C VAL A 199 -0.60 2.81 4.43
N THR A 200 -1.15 2.92 5.63
CA THR A 200 -1.40 1.75 6.48
C THR A 200 -2.33 0.77 5.78
N ILE A 201 -3.45 1.25 5.23
CA ILE A 201 -4.43 0.41 4.52
C ILE A 201 -3.81 -0.18 3.24
N ARG A 202 -3.16 0.66 2.43
CA ARG A 202 -2.53 0.23 1.17
C ARG A 202 -1.36 -0.72 1.41
N GLY A 203 -0.53 -0.44 2.41
CA GLY A 203 0.60 -1.27 2.82
C GLY A 203 0.17 -2.69 3.18
N PHE A 204 -0.89 -2.85 3.99
CA PHE A 204 -1.43 -4.18 4.28
C PHE A 204 -1.94 -4.89 3.02
N SER A 205 -2.61 -4.18 2.11
CA SER A 205 -3.08 -4.74 0.84
C SER A 205 -1.93 -5.18 -0.09
N MET A 206 -0.86 -4.37 -0.17
CA MET A 206 0.32 -4.69 -0.97
C MET A 206 1.07 -5.90 -0.41
N VAL A 207 1.30 -5.94 0.90
CA VAL A 207 1.94 -7.09 1.56
C VAL A 207 1.12 -8.37 1.37
N ALA A 208 -0.20 -8.31 1.51
CA ALA A 208 -1.07 -9.45 1.26
C ALA A 208 -0.94 -9.96 -0.19
N SER A 209 -0.89 -9.04 -1.16
CA SER A 209 -0.72 -9.37 -2.58
C SER A 209 0.65 -10.03 -2.85
N TRP A 210 1.71 -9.54 -2.21
CA TRP A 210 3.05 -10.12 -2.32
C TRP A 210 3.13 -11.53 -1.73
N VAL A 211 2.54 -11.73 -0.55
CA VAL A 211 2.45 -13.06 0.08
C VAL A 211 1.69 -14.03 -0.81
N GLU A 212 0.61 -13.59 -1.46
CA GLU A 212 -0.16 -14.46 -2.36
C GLU A 212 0.61 -14.80 -3.63
N MET A 213 1.30 -13.83 -4.25
CA MET A 213 2.19 -14.09 -5.40
C MET A 213 3.30 -15.08 -5.05
N TYR A 214 3.88 -14.97 -3.84
CA TYR A 214 4.88 -15.92 -3.35
C TYR A 214 4.31 -17.34 -3.25
N LYS A 215 3.13 -17.50 -2.62
CA LYS A 215 2.46 -18.81 -2.50
C LYS A 215 2.14 -19.43 -3.87
N ILE A 216 1.69 -18.63 -4.84
CA ILE A 216 1.41 -19.11 -6.20
C ILE A 216 2.71 -19.60 -6.84
N THR A 217 3.79 -18.83 -6.72
CA THR A 217 5.10 -19.19 -7.27
C THR A 217 5.64 -20.49 -6.68
N GLU A 218 5.57 -20.66 -5.35
CA GLU A 218 5.95 -21.91 -4.68
C GLU A 218 5.11 -23.09 -5.15
N LYS A 219 3.77 -22.96 -5.20
CA LYS A 219 2.87 -24.03 -5.67
C LYS A 219 3.19 -24.44 -7.11
N THR A 220 3.46 -23.46 -7.98
CA THR A 220 3.79 -23.71 -9.40
C THR A 220 5.14 -24.40 -9.55
N ASN A 221 6.13 -24.02 -8.73
CA ASN A 221 7.45 -24.67 -8.69
C ASN A 221 7.35 -26.12 -8.17
N THR A 222 6.49 -26.37 -7.18
CA THR A 222 6.28 -27.71 -6.62
C THR A 222 5.53 -28.65 -7.57
N GLN A 223 4.62 -28.12 -8.41
CA GLN A 223 3.91 -28.91 -9.42
C GLN A 223 4.76 -29.25 -10.65
N LYS A 224 5.76 -28.42 -11.00
CA LYS A 224 6.70 -28.69 -12.10
C LYS A 224 7.84 -29.64 -11.73
N SER A 225 8.09 -29.88 -10.43
CA SER A 225 8.97 -30.98 -10.03
C SER A 225 8.22 -32.32 -10.20
N THR A 226 8.35 -32.94 -11.36
CA THR A 226 8.06 -34.38 -11.54
C THR A 226 8.74 -35.12 -10.40
N GLY A 227 7.94 -35.70 -9.50
CA GLY A 227 8.47 -36.35 -8.29
C GLY A 227 9.56 -37.36 -8.62
N LEU A 228 10.62 -37.37 -7.81
CA LEU A 228 11.76 -38.29 -7.91
C LEU A 228 11.38 -39.79 -8.09
N ARG A 229 10.15 -40.17 -7.76
CA ARG A 229 9.65 -41.53 -7.97
C ARG A 229 9.51 -41.93 -9.46
N LYS A 230 9.38 -40.98 -10.39
CA LYS A 230 9.34 -41.29 -11.84
C LYS A 230 10.73 -41.45 -12.48
N SER A 231 11.79 -40.91 -11.88
CA SER A 231 13.16 -41.05 -12.41
C SER A 231 13.86 -42.34 -11.94
N LEU A 232 13.39 -42.98 -10.87
CA LEU A 232 13.97 -44.24 -10.36
C LEU A 232 13.46 -45.49 -11.07
N SER A 233 12.32 -45.42 -11.78
CA SER A 233 11.76 -46.53 -12.55
C SER A 233 12.41 -46.76 -13.92
N GLY A 234 13.40 -45.95 -14.29
CA GLY A 234 14.12 -46.05 -15.58
C GLY A 234 15.58 -46.53 -15.48
N LEU A 235 16.06 -46.90 -14.28
CA LEU A 235 17.47 -47.23 -14.02
C LEU A 235 17.75 -48.74 -13.90
N ASN A 236 16.78 -49.58 -14.23
CA ASN A 236 16.97 -51.03 -14.39
C ASN A 236 16.87 -51.41 -15.86
N HIS A 237 17.96 -51.24 -16.61
CA HIS A 237 18.24 -52.03 -17.81
C HIS A 237 19.74 -52.10 -18.07
#